data_AF-A0A1I0Z1Q0-F1
#
_entry.id   AF-A0A1I0Z1Q0-F1
#
_cell.length_a   1.000
_cell.length_b   1.000
_cell.length_c   1.000
_cell.angle_alpha   90.00
_cell.angle_beta   90.00
_cell.angle_gamma   90.00
#
_symmetry.space_group_name_H-M   'P 1'
#
loop_
_entity.id
_entity.type
_entity.pdbx_description
1 polymer ?
#
loop_
_entity_poly.entity_id
_entity_poly.type
_entity_poly.pdbx_seq_one_letter_code
_entity_poly.pdbx_strand_id
1 'polypeptide(L)'
;MQAHFFRFPLRDLALPDAVVRKVSARTFDASEPLAGLVASYLPRVAVSPELRDLAVADSLAQPTVELVRAALLAGAGEDRRTRDALEPTLAARILEHVRRHLGDPDLGPAGIAAEHHISVRHLYGVLAAADVSLGKWIRSARLEACRRDLAATAGAEGRTTIAAVARRWGFVDASHFSRVFRQEYGMSPRQWRELRARR
;
A
#
# COMPACT_ATOMS: atom_id res chain seq x y z
N MET A 1 33.85 18.37 6.88
CA MET A 1 32.42 18.06 7.12
C MET A 1 31.97 17.15 5.99
N GLN A 2 31.68 15.87 6.26
CA GLN A 2 31.27 14.93 5.22
C GLN A 2 29.76 15.12 4.96
N ALA A 3 29.39 15.38 3.71
CA ALA A 3 28.00 15.48 3.30
C ALA A 3 27.49 14.13 2.80
N HIS A 4 26.33 13.69 3.31
CA HIS A 4 25.64 12.49 2.84
C HIS A 4 24.37 12.87 2.11
N PHE A 5 24.12 12.25 0.96
CA PHE A 5 22.91 12.45 0.16
C PHE A 5 22.07 11.18 0.21
N PHE A 6 20.81 11.33 0.61
CA PHE A 6 19.83 10.25 0.63
C PHE A 6 18.78 10.51 -0.43
N ARG A 7 18.35 9.45 -1.11
CA ARG A 7 17.30 9.51 -2.14
C ARG A 7 16.11 8.68 -1.67
N PHE A 8 14.95 9.32 -1.63
CA PHE A 8 13.68 8.68 -1.31
C PHE A 8 12.75 8.84 -2.52
N PRO A 9 12.18 7.75 -3.06
CA PRO A 9 11.15 7.88 -4.07
C PRO A 9 9.96 8.65 -3.49
N LEU A 10 9.52 9.71 -4.19
CA LEU A 10 8.40 10.54 -3.71
C LEU A 10 7.11 9.73 -3.51
N ARG A 11 6.93 8.67 -4.31
CA ARG A 11 5.82 7.71 -4.14
C ARG A 11 5.85 6.96 -2.82
N ASP A 12 7.04 6.70 -2.27
CA ASP A 12 7.20 5.97 -1.01
C ASP A 12 7.03 6.94 0.15
N LEU A 13 7.59 8.15 0.02
CA LEU A 13 7.30 9.26 0.93
C LEU A 13 5.84 9.66 0.92
N ALA A 14 5.09 9.38 -0.15
CA ALA A 14 3.65 9.58 -0.28
C ALA A 14 3.18 10.81 0.52
N LEU A 15 3.77 11.96 0.15
CA LEU A 15 3.43 13.28 0.66
C LEU A 15 2.65 14.04 -0.41
N PRO A 16 1.73 14.94 -0.02
CA PRO A 16 1.06 15.81 -0.97
C PRO A 16 2.05 16.80 -1.58
N ASP A 17 1.86 17.17 -2.86
CA ASP A 17 2.72 18.12 -3.55
C ASP A 17 2.82 19.48 -2.84
N ALA A 18 1.76 19.89 -2.15
CA ALA A 18 1.77 21.11 -1.33
C ALA A 18 2.76 21.01 -0.16
N VAL A 19 2.82 19.85 0.49
CA VAL A 19 3.78 19.56 1.57
C VAL A 19 5.18 19.51 1.00
N VAL A 20 5.40 18.74 -0.07
CA VAL A 20 6.71 18.61 -0.73
C VAL A 20 7.24 19.99 -1.11
N ARG A 21 6.42 20.86 -1.71
CA ARG A 21 6.83 22.25 -2.02
C ARG A 21 7.15 23.07 -0.78
N LYS A 22 6.37 22.95 0.30
CA LYS A 22 6.57 23.72 1.54
C LYS A 22 7.85 23.31 2.30
N VAL A 23 8.30 22.07 2.13
CA VAL A 23 9.49 21.53 2.80
C VAL A 23 10.72 21.45 1.90
N SER A 24 10.54 21.64 0.59
CA SER A 24 11.64 21.72 -0.38
C SER A 24 12.52 22.93 -0.09
N ALA A 25 13.84 22.76 -0.28
CA ALA A 25 14.85 23.80 -0.08
C ALA A 25 14.84 24.45 1.31
N ARG A 26 14.31 23.76 2.33
CA ARG A 26 14.39 24.19 3.74
C ARG A 26 15.46 23.42 4.48
N THR A 27 16.14 24.13 5.38
CA THR A 27 16.97 23.54 6.42
C THR A 27 16.07 23.14 7.57
N PHE A 28 16.15 21.88 7.99
CA PHE A 28 15.53 21.42 9.23
C PHE A 28 16.50 21.64 10.37
N ASP A 29 16.02 22.18 11.49
CA ASP A 29 16.84 22.39 12.67
C ASP A 29 16.87 21.11 13.52
N ALA A 30 18.04 20.74 14.05
CA ALA A 30 18.18 19.57 14.92
C ALA A 30 17.44 19.72 16.26
N SER A 31 17.02 20.94 16.63
CA SER A 31 16.14 21.22 17.77
C SER A 31 14.67 20.82 17.52
N GLU A 32 14.24 20.65 16.27
CA GLU A 32 12.93 20.07 15.97
C GLU A 32 12.96 18.56 16.29
N PRO A 33 12.07 18.03 17.14
CA PRO A 33 12.21 16.67 17.67
C PRO A 33 12.37 15.57 16.62
N LEU A 34 11.52 15.59 15.58
CA LEU A 34 11.56 14.59 14.51
C LEU A 34 12.72 14.83 13.52
N ALA A 35 13.08 16.09 13.25
CA ALA A 35 14.22 16.39 12.40
C ALA A 35 15.55 16.03 13.08
N GLY A 36 15.68 16.27 14.39
CA GLY A 36 16.81 15.82 15.19
C GLY A 36 16.98 14.29 15.17
N LEU A 37 15.87 13.55 15.24
CA LEU A 37 15.89 12.08 15.09
C LEU A 37 16.42 11.68 13.71
N VAL A 38 15.89 12.24 12.62
CA VAL A 38 16.39 12.00 11.25
C VAL A 38 17.87 12.34 11.13
N ALA A 39 18.29 13.50 11.66
CA ALA A 39 19.66 13.99 11.62
C ALA A 39 20.64 13.11 12.42
N SER A 40 20.16 12.42 13.46
CA SER A 40 20.97 11.46 14.21
C SER A 40 20.99 10.06 13.59
N TYR A 41 19.90 9.67 12.92
CA TYR A 41 19.70 8.34 12.36
C TYR A 41 20.38 8.17 11.00
N LEU A 42 20.11 9.05 10.04
CA LEU A 42 20.58 8.89 8.66
C LEU A 42 22.11 8.83 8.56
N PRO A 43 22.90 9.70 9.22
CA PRO A 43 24.36 9.60 9.17
C PRO A 43 24.88 8.25 9.67
N ARG A 44 24.26 7.64 10.69
CA ARG A 44 24.64 6.31 11.19
C ARG A 44 24.42 5.22 10.15
N VAL A 45 23.29 5.26 9.44
CA VAL A 45 23.01 4.37 8.31
C VAL A 45 24.02 4.59 7.18
N ALA A 46 24.37 5.85 6.88
CA ALA A 46 25.34 6.15 5.84
C ALA A 46 26.75 5.66 6.14
N VAL A 47 27.18 5.58 7.41
CA VAL A 47 28.57 5.23 7.76
C VAL A 47 28.76 3.77 8.20
N SER A 48 27.72 3.08 8.67
CA SER A 48 27.81 1.67 9.10
C SER A 48 27.72 0.70 7.91
N PRO A 49 28.75 -0.11 7.62
CA PRO A 49 28.72 -1.13 6.58
C PRO A 49 27.69 -2.24 6.86
N GLU A 50 27.46 -2.58 8.12
CA GLU A 50 26.55 -3.64 8.55
C GLU A 50 25.08 -3.29 8.22
N LEU A 51 24.73 -2.01 8.30
CA LEU A 51 23.39 -1.52 7.94
C LEU A 51 23.17 -1.41 6.42
N ARG A 52 24.23 -1.60 5.61
CA ARG A 52 24.15 -1.62 4.14
C ARG A 52 24.04 -3.04 3.57
N ASP A 53 24.06 -4.07 4.42
CA ASP A 53 23.69 -5.42 4.02
C ASP A 53 22.24 -5.44 3.49
N LEU A 54 21.99 -6.15 2.39
CA LEU A 54 20.70 -6.10 1.68
C LEU A 54 19.52 -6.51 2.57
N ALA A 55 19.68 -7.55 3.41
CA ALA A 55 18.59 -8.02 4.27
C ALA A 55 18.25 -6.99 5.37
N VAL A 56 19.28 -6.32 5.90
CA VAL A 56 19.13 -5.27 6.90
C VAL A 56 18.57 -3.99 6.26
N ALA A 57 19.08 -3.60 5.10
CA ALA A 57 18.64 -2.43 4.36
C ALA A 57 17.16 -2.53 3.95
N ASP A 58 16.70 -3.70 3.49
CA ASP A 58 15.28 -3.94 3.17
C ASP A 58 14.40 -3.76 4.42
N SER A 59 14.85 -4.27 5.57
CA SER A 59 14.14 -4.13 6.84
C SER A 59 14.11 -2.68 7.37
N LEU A 60 15.10 -1.86 7.01
CA LEU A 60 15.21 -0.46 7.42
C LEU A 60 14.57 0.53 6.44
N ALA A 61 14.32 0.13 5.20
CA ALA A 61 13.80 1.01 4.15
C ALA A 61 12.48 1.67 4.57
N GLN A 62 11.51 0.85 4.98
CA GLN A 62 10.18 1.35 5.35
C GLN A 62 10.19 2.19 6.64
N PRO A 63 10.82 1.76 7.75
CA PRO A 63 10.98 2.60 8.95
C PRO A 63 11.65 3.95 8.65
N THR A 64 12.66 3.96 7.78
CA THR A 64 13.36 5.19 7.39
C THR A 64 12.43 6.14 6.64
N VAL A 65 11.67 5.61 5.67
CA VAL A 65 10.68 6.40 4.90
C VAL A 65 9.64 7.00 5.84
N GLU A 66 9.13 6.25 6.82
CA GLU A 66 8.15 6.77 7.78
C GLU A 66 8.72 7.83 8.71
N LEU A 67 9.96 7.66 9.21
CA LEU A 67 10.61 8.66 10.04
C LEU A 67 10.85 9.97 9.26
N VAL A 68 11.36 9.87 8.02
CA VAL A 68 11.56 11.04 7.16
C VAL A 68 10.22 11.70 6.84
N ARG A 69 9.20 10.93 6.47
CA ARG A 69 7.84 11.45 6.26
C ARG A 69 7.36 12.24 7.47
N ALA A 70 7.44 11.66 8.67
CA ALA A 70 6.98 12.31 9.89
C ALA A 70 7.71 13.64 10.15
N ALA A 71 9.04 13.69 9.96
CA ALA A 71 9.81 14.92 10.08
C ALA A 71 9.40 15.99 9.05
N LEU A 72 9.20 15.59 7.78
CA LEU A 72 8.73 16.49 6.74
C LEU A 72 7.33 17.04 7.06
N LEU A 73 6.43 16.22 7.61
CA LEU A 73 5.10 16.67 8.04
C LEU A 73 5.14 17.66 9.19
N ALA A 74 5.96 17.41 10.21
CA ALA A 74 6.13 18.34 11.32
C ALA A 74 6.71 19.69 10.84
N GLY A 75 7.74 19.67 9.99
CA GLY A 75 8.32 20.90 9.45
C GLY A 75 7.40 21.65 8.48
N ALA A 76 6.42 20.97 7.87
CA ALA A 76 5.38 21.61 7.05
C ALA A 76 4.35 22.41 7.87
N GLY A 77 4.30 22.25 9.19
CA GLY A 77 3.37 22.92 10.09
C GLY A 77 1.94 22.35 10.04
N GLU A 78 1.22 22.43 11.17
CA GLU A 78 -0.11 21.84 11.38
C GLU A 78 -1.28 22.60 10.73
N ASP A 79 -1.07 23.23 9.57
CA ASP A 79 -2.15 23.95 8.90
C ASP A 79 -3.22 22.97 8.38
N ARG A 80 -4.50 23.32 8.52
CA ARG A 80 -5.63 22.50 8.05
C ARG A 80 -5.49 22.08 6.57
N ARG A 81 -4.93 22.96 5.73
CA ARG A 81 -4.64 22.65 4.31
C ARG A 81 -3.62 21.53 4.13
N THR A 82 -2.65 21.41 5.04
CA THR A 82 -1.68 20.31 5.04
C THR A 82 -2.38 19.00 5.39
N ARG A 83 -3.24 19.00 6.42
CA ARG A 83 -4.07 17.83 6.78
C ARG A 83 -5.00 17.40 5.64
N ASP A 84 -5.72 18.33 5.03
CA ASP A 84 -6.62 18.05 3.90
C ASP A 84 -5.87 17.47 2.69
N ALA A 85 -4.63 17.91 2.47
CA ALA A 85 -3.79 17.37 1.40
C ALA A 85 -3.27 15.96 1.71
N LEU A 86 -3.05 15.64 3.00
CA LEU A 86 -2.48 14.37 3.48
C LEU A 86 -3.47 13.21 3.42
N GLU A 87 -4.75 13.44 3.66
CA GLU A 87 -5.77 12.38 3.64
C GLU A 87 -5.82 11.62 2.30
N PRO A 88 -5.86 12.28 1.12
CA PRO A 88 -5.74 11.59 -0.17
C PRO A 88 -4.47 10.76 -0.31
N THR A 89 -3.36 11.21 0.28
CA THR A 89 -2.09 10.49 0.18
C THR A 89 -2.04 9.28 1.11
N LEU A 90 -2.67 9.36 2.28
CA LEU A 90 -2.87 8.23 3.18
C LEU A 90 -3.82 7.19 2.57
N ALA A 91 -4.93 7.63 1.97
CA ALA A 91 -5.85 6.73 1.26
C ALA A 91 -5.13 5.94 0.15
N ALA A 92 -4.31 6.60 -0.67
CA ALA A 92 -3.54 5.93 -1.71
C ALA A 92 -2.58 4.86 -1.15
N ARG A 93 -1.88 5.16 -0.04
CA ARG A 93 -0.99 4.20 0.63
C ARG A 93 -1.74 3.00 1.20
N ILE A 94 -2.89 3.24 1.85
CA ILE A 94 -3.76 2.19 2.36
C ILE A 94 -4.17 1.26 1.22
N LEU A 95 -4.68 1.80 0.12
CA LEU A 95 -5.11 0.99 -1.01
C LEU A 95 -3.94 0.22 -1.63
N GLU A 96 -2.74 0.82 -1.69
CA GLU A 96 -1.55 0.14 -2.19
C GLU A 96 -1.08 -0.99 -1.28
N HIS A 97 -1.12 -0.79 0.04
CA HIS A 97 -0.89 -1.89 0.99
C HIS A 97 -1.90 -3.01 0.76
N VAL A 98 -3.18 -2.68 0.63
CA VAL A 98 -4.23 -3.67 0.35
C VAL A 98 -3.97 -4.41 -0.98
N ARG A 99 -3.54 -3.73 -2.05
CA ARG A 99 -3.17 -4.38 -3.34
C ARG A 99 -2.11 -5.45 -3.16
N ARG A 100 -1.04 -5.13 -2.43
CA ARG A 100 0.10 -6.03 -2.21
C ARG A 100 -0.28 -7.27 -1.39
N HIS A 101 -1.31 -7.17 -0.55
CA HIS A 101 -1.74 -8.24 0.34
C HIS A 101 -3.08 -8.89 -0.07
N LEU A 102 -3.56 -8.68 -1.31
CA LEU A 102 -4.88 -9.18 -1.74
C LEU A 102 -5.08 -10.70 -1.57
N GLY A 103 -4.00 -11.48 -1.65
CA GLY A 103 -4.04 -12.93 -1.48
C GLY A 103 -4.20 -13.41 -0.05
N ASP A 104 -3.97 -12.54 0.94
CA ASP A 104 -4.12 -12.87 2.36
C ASP A 104 -5.62 -12.95 2.72
N PRO A 105 -6.16 -14.12 3.10
CA PRO A 105 -7.56 -14.26 3.50
C PRO A 105 -7.91 -13.45 4.76
N ASP A 106 -6.94 -13.19 5.63
CA ASP A 106 -7.11 -12.48 6.91
C ASP A 106 -6.91 -10.96 6.79
N LEU A 107 -6.71 -10.46 5.56
CA LEU A 107 -6.61 -9.02 5.28
C LEU A 107 -7.87 -8.28 5.76
N GLY A 108 -7.71 -7.55 6.86
CA GLY A 108 -8.80 -6.87 7.56
C GLY A 108 -8.44 -5.47 8.04
N PRO A 109 -9.45 -4.66 8.41
CA PRO A 109 -9.28 -3.26 8.77
C PRO A 109 -8.37 -3.05 9.98
N ALA A 110 -8.36 -3.97 10.96
CA ALA A 110 -7.49 -3.87 12.13
C ALA A 110 -6.00 -3.99 11.76
N GLY A 111 -5.64 -4.97 10.92
CA GLY A 111 -4.27 -5.14 10.44
C GLY A 111 -3.81 -3.97 9.58
N ILE A 112 -4.67 -3.51 8.66
CA ILE A 112 -4.40 -2.34 7.81
C ILE A 112 -4.19 -1.08 8.65
N ALA A 113 -5.04 -0.84 9.66
CA ALA A 113 -4.91 0.32 10.53
C ALA A 113 -3.61 0.28 11.36
N ALA A 114 -3.25 -0.90 11.88
CA ALA A 114 -2.01 -1.11 12.64
C ALA A 114 -0.76 -0.84 11.79
N GLU A 115 -0.72 -1.35 10.56
CA GLU A 115 0.36 -1.11 9.59
C GLU A 115 0.58 0.38 9.30
N HIS A 116 -0.51 1.15 9.25
CA HIS A 116 -0.45 2.59 8.98
C HIS A 116 -0.41 3.44 10.26
N HIS A 117 -0.29 2.83 11.44
CA HIS A 117 -0.26 3.49 12.75
C HIS A 117 -1.45 4.44 12.99
N ILE A 118 -2.64 4.06 12.53
CA ILE A 118 -3.87 4.82 12.72
C ILE A 118 -4.93 3.98 13.44
N SER A 119 -5.95 4.63 13.99
CA SER A 119 -7.12 3.92 14.48
C SER A 119 -7.98 3.39 13.33
N VAL A 120 -8.73 2.31 13.55
CA VAL A 120 -9.71 1.79 12.58
C VAL A 120 -10.77 2.84 12.24
N ARG A 121 -11.15 3.69 13.21
CA ARG A 121 -12.06 4.82 12.97
C ARG A 121 -11.47 5.81 11.96
N HIS A 122 -10.19 6.15 12.13
CA HIS A 122 -9.50 7.07 11.22
C HIS A 122 -9.32 6.45 9.83
N LEU A 123 -8.99 5.15 9.75
CA LEU A 123 -8.94 4.39 8.50
C LEU A 123 -10.24 4.55 7.69
N TYR A 124 -11.39 4.33 8.33
CA TYR A 124 -12.69 4.51 7.65
C TYR A 124 -12.98 5.97 7.30
N GLY A 125 -12.58 6.93 8.14
CA GLY A 125 -12.71 8.36 7.84
C GLY A 125 -11.96 8.75 6.57
N VAL A 126 -10.68 8.36 6.48
CA VAL A 126 -9.81 8.63 5.32
C VAL A 126 -10.34 7.99 4.05
N LEU A 127 -10.77 6.73 4.12
CA LEU A 127 -11.32 6.03 2.96
C LEU A 127 -12.68 6.60 2.54
N ALA A 128 -13.53 6.99 3.48
CA ALA A 128 -14.81 7.62 3.19
C ALA A 128 -14.63 8.99 2.52
N ALA A 129 -13.66 9.80 2.98
CA ALA A 129 -13.32 11.07 2.35
C ALA A 129 -12.82 10.91 0.90
N ALA A 130 -12.32 9.71 0.54
CA ALA A 130 -11.91 9.34 -0.81
C ALA A 130 -13.00 8.57 -1.59
N ASP A 131 -14.25 8.52 -1.10
CA ASP A 131 -15.36 7.73 -1.67
C ASP A 131 -15.08 6.22 -1.81
N VAL A 132 -14.23 5.67 -0.93
CA VAL A 132 -13.84 4.26 -0.96
C VAL A 132 -14.48 3.48 0.20
N SER A 133 -15.23 2.44 -0.17
CA SER A 133 -15.63 1.38 0.76
C SER A 133 -14.60 0.25 0.75
N LEU A 134 -13.85 0.10 1.85
CA LEU A 134 -12.75 -0.87 1.95
C LEU A 134 -13.14 -2.30 1.54
N GLY A 135 -14.23 -2.83 2.10
CA GLY A 135 -14.68 -4.20 1.83
C GLY A 135 -15.14 -4.40 0.38
N LYS A 136 -15.83 -3.42 -0.20
CA LYS A 136 -16.22 -3.44 -1.61
C LYS A 136 -14.99 -3.41 -2.50
N TRP A 137 -14.05 -2.52 -2.19
CA TRP A 137 -12.82 -2.34 -2.93
C TRP A 137 -11.95 -3.60 -2.92
N ILE A 138 -11.74 -4.24 -1.76
CA ILE A 138 -11.01 -5.52 -1.65
C ILE A 138 -11.66 -6.59 -2.51
N ARG A 139 -13.00 -6.75 -2.40
CA ARG A 139 -13.74 -7.76 -3.16
C ARG A 139 -13.59 -7.55 -4.67
N SER A 140 -13.80 -6.33 -5.15
CA SER A 140 -13.66 -6.00 -6.58
C SER A 140 -12.23 -6.22 -7.07
N ALA A 141 -11.21 -5.83 -6.28
CA ALA A 141 -9.81 -6.05 -6.63
C ALA A 141 -9.44 -7.55 -6.70
N ARG A 142 -9.91 -8.37 -5.74
CA ARG A 142 -9.73 -9.83 -5.77
C ARG A 142 -10.41 -10.46 -6.99
N LEU A 143 -11.65 -10.07 -7.29
CA LEU A 143 -12.39 -10.55 -8.46
C LEU A 143 -11.65 -10.23 -9.77
N GLU A 144 -11.13 -9.02 -9.89
CA GLU A 144 -10.39 -8.58 -11.07
C GLU A 144 -9.06 -9.34 -11.22
N ALA A 145 -8.36 -9.60 -10.12
CA ALA A 145 -7.17 -10.45 -10.12
C ALA A 145 -7.49 -11.88 -10.56
N CYS A 146 -8.54 -12.50 -10.01
CA CYS A 146 -9.04 -13.80 -10.46
C CYS A 146 -9.38 -13.79 -11.96
N ARG A 147 -10.06 -12.76 -12.45
CA ARG A 147 -10.46 -12.64 -13.86
C ARG A 147 -9.25 -12.65 -14.81
N ARG A 148 -8.20 -11.89 -14.48
CA ARG A 148 -6.94 -11.85 -15.24
C ARG A 148 -6.23 -13.20 -15.23
N ASP A 149 -6.16 -13.82 -14.06
CA ASP A 149 -5.47 -15.08 -13.83
C ASP A 149 -6.18 -16.28 -14.50
N LEU A 150 -7.51 -16.29 -14.48
CA LEU A 150 -8.32 -17.24 -15.24
C LEU A 150 -8.13 -17.10 -16.75
N ALA A 151 -7.94 -15.87 -17.24
CA ALA A 151 -7.63 -15.64 -18.65
C ALA A 151 -6.21 -16.13 -19.00
N ALA A 152 -5.23 -15.88 -18.13
CA ALA A 152 -3.84 -16.30 -18.32
C ALA A 152 -3.67 -17.83 -18.27
N THR A 153 -4.57 -18.53 -17.58
CA THR A 153 -4.57 -20.00 -17.45
C THR A 153 -5.59 -20.69 -18.37
N ALA A 154 -6.09 -19.99 -19.39
CA ALA A 154 -6.96 -20.56 -20.41
C ALA A 154 -6.23 -21.70 -21.18
N GLY A 155 -6.89 -22.85 -21.38
CA GLY A 155 -6.28 -24.03 -22.01
C GLY A 155 -5.36 -24.86 -21.09
N ALA A 156 -5.27 -24.51 -19.81
CA ALA A 156 -4.53 -25.26 -18.79
C ALA A 156 -5.47 -25.82 -17.71
N GLU A 157 -6.69 -26.23 -18.07
CA GLU A 157 -7.76 -26.63 -17.15
C GLU A 157 -7.35 -27.76 -16.20
N GLY A 158 -6.50 -28.69 -16.67
CA GLY A 158 -5.97 -29.79 -15.87
C GLY A 158 -4.86 -29.42 -14.90
N ARG A 159 -4.22 -28.25 -15.06
CA ARG A 159 -3.10 -27.80 -14.22
C ARG A 159 -3.52 -26.83 -13.13
N THR A 160 -4.52 -25.98 -13.38
CA THR A 160 -4.98 -24.98 -12.40
C THR A 160 -6.50 -25.02 -12.30
N THR A 161 -7.01 -25.33 -11.09
CA THR A 161 -8.46 -25.36 -10.83
C THR A 161 -9.00 -23.95 -10.55
N ILE A 162 -10.29 -23.73 -10.81
CA ILE A 162 -10.98 -22.47 -10.47
C ILE A 162 -10.86 -22.17 -8.96
N ALA A 163 -10.97 -23.20 -8.13
CA ALA A 163 -10.84 -23.07 -6.67
C ALA A 163 -9.41 -22.67 -6.26
N ALA A 164 -8.37 -23.17 -6.96
CA ALA A 164 -6.99 -22.75 -6.71
C ALA A 164 -6.78 -21.27 -7.04
N VAL A 165 -7.33 -20.80 -8.17
CA VAL A 165 -7.29 -19.37 -8.52
C VAL A 165 -8.01 -18.53 -7.46
N ALA A 166 -9.19 -18.94 -7.03
CA ALA A 166 -9.96 -18.24 -6.01
C ALA A 166 -9.17 -18.12 -4.69
N ARG A 167 -8.60 -19.23 -4.20
CA ARG A 167 -7.81 -19.26 -2.96
C ARG A 167 -6.56 -18.39 -3.02
N ARG A 168 -5.85 -18.39 -4.15
CA ARG A 168 -4.66 -17.53 -4.35
C ARG A 168 -4.94 -16.04 -4.14
N TRP A 169 -6.18 -15.61 -4.41
CA TRP A 169 -6.62 -14.23 -4.24
C TRP A 169 -7.52 -14.04 -3.02
N GLY A 170 -7.42 -14.92 -2.01
CA GLY A 170 -8.07 -14.74 -0.71
C GLY A 170 -9.55 -15.11 -0.65
N PHE A 171 -10.09 -15.85 -1.63
CA PHE A 171 -11.42 -16.46 -1.50
C PHE A 171 -11.32 -17.84 -0.85
N VAL A 172 -11.81 -17.96 0.38
CA VAL A 172 -11.80 -19.22 1.13
C VAL A 172 -12.84 -20.22 0.61
N ASP A 173 -14.00 -19.72 0.16
CA ASP A 173 -15.12 -20.53 -0.34
C ASP A 173 -15.32 -20.35 -1.86
N ALA A 174 -15.20 -21.46 -2.60
CA ALA A 174 -15.29 -21.48 -4.07
C ALA A 174 -16.73 -21.28 -4.60
N SER A 175 -17.75 -21.68 -3.83
CA SER A 175 -19.17 -21.49 -4.17
C SER A 175 -19.56 -20.03 -4.02
N HIS A 176 -19.13 -19.39 -2.93
CA HIS A 176 -19.25 -17.96 -2.71
C HIS A 176 -18.53 -17.18 -3.81
N PHE A 177 -17.26 -17.50 -4.09
CA PHE A 177 -16.51 -16.90 -5.19
C PHE A 177 -17.27 -16.99 -6.53
N SER A 178 -17.73 -18.18 -6.90
CA SER A 178 -18.43 -18.38 -8.18
C SER A 178 -19.71 -17.55 -8.29
N ARG A 179 -20.43 -17.39 -7.17
CA ARG A 179 -21.64 -16.55 -7.09
C ARG A 179 -21.31 -15.08 -7.27
N VAL A 180 -20.35 -14.55 -6.51
CA VAL A 180 -19.99 -13.12 -6.59
C VAL A 180 -19.32 -12.78 -7.93
N PHE A 181 -18.53 -13.70 -8.50
CA PHE A 181 -17.93 -13.51 -9.82
C PHE A 181 -19.01 -13.43 -10.91
N ARG A 182 -20.03 -14.29 -10.85
CA ARG A 182 -21.15 -14.24 -11.80
C ARG A 182 -21.99 -12.98 -11.65
N GLN A 183 -22.20 -12.51 -10.41
CA GLN A 183 -22.91 -11.26 -10.17
C GLN A 183 -22.16 -10.06 -10.78
N GLU A 184 -20.83 -10.02 -10.66
CA GLU A 184 -20.02 -8.91 -11.15
C GLU A 184 -19.85 -8.94 -12.69
N TYR A 185 -19.62 -10.12 -13.27
CA TYR A 185 -19.21 -10.25 -14.68
C TYR A 185 -20.25 -10.92 -15.59
N GLY A 186 -21.44 -11.26 -15.07
CA GLY A 186 -22.54 -11.86 -15.81
C GLY A 186 -22.35 -13.34 -16.22
N MET A 187 -21.16 -13.92 -15.98
CA MET A 187 -20.86 -15.32 -16.33
C MET A 187 -20.04 -16.01 -15.24
N SER A 188 -20.08 -17.34 -15.19
CA SER A 188 -19.29 -18.09 -14.22
C SER A 188 -17.78 -18.02 -14.50
N PRO A 189 -16.92 -18.22 -13.50
CA PRO A 189 -15.47 -18.31 -13.69
C PRO A 189 -15.04 -19.32 -14.76
N ARG A 190 -15.76 -20.46 -14.83
CA ARG A 190 -15.53 -21.51 -15.83
C ARG A 190 -15.84 -21.02 -17.24
N GLN A 191 -17.02 -20.42 -17.42
CA GLN A 191 -17.43 -19.84 -18.71
C GLN A 191 -16.47 -18.75 -19.18
N TRP A 192 -16.00 -17.90 -18.25
CA TRP A 192 -15.00 -16.87 -18.54
C TRP A 192 -13.70 -17.48 -19.07
N ARG A 193 -13.19 -18.53 -18.42
CA ARG A 193 -11.96 -19.21 -18.84
C ARG A 193 -12.12 -19.90 -20.20
N GLU A 194 -13.22 -20.62 -20.40
CA GLU A 194 -13.53 -21.29 -21.68
C GLU A 194 -13.66 -20.28 -22.83
N LEU A 195 -14.25 -19.11 -22.58
CA LEU A 195 -14.34 -18.02 -23.56
C LEU A 195 -12.95 -17.50 -23.95
N ARG A 196 -12.02 -17.42 -23.00
CA ARG A 196 -10.64 -16.96 -23.23
C ARG A 196 -9.77 -18.01 -23.91
N ALA A 197 -10.08 -19.29 -23.78
CA ALA A 197 -9.37 -20.37 -24.47
C ALA A 197 -9.72 -20.47 -25.97
N ARG A 198 -10.82 -19.84 -26.41
CA ARG A 198 -11.29 -19.84 -27.80
C ARG A 198 -10.81 -18.63 -28.63
N ARG A 199 -10.09 -17.69 -28.01
CA ARG A 199 -9.50 -16.51 -28.66
C ARG A 199 -8.01 -16.71 -28.84
#